data_AF-A0A6P5G676-F1
#
_entry.id   AF-A0A6P5G676-F1
#
_cell.length_a   1.000
_cell.length_b   1.000
_cell.length_c   1.000
_cell.angle_alpha   90.00
_cell.angle_beta   90.00
_cell.angle_gamma   90.00
#
_symmetry.space_group_name_H-M   'P 1'
#
loop_
_entity.id
_entity.type
_entity.pdbx_description
1 polymer ?
#
loop_
_entity_poly.entity_id
_entity_poly.type
_entity_poly.pdbx_seq_one_letter_code
_entity_poly.pdbx_strand_id
1 'polypeptide(L)'
;MESTDRPGRAAVPSGASNRPPIRPPSPPSPLLSILLDCARTPTRTPTGAHIAAAIPAPPPSSATPTERVAFYFAEALSRRLSRSPSPSPSSASPLLSPEDFTLCYKTLNDACPYSKFAHLTANQAILEATASSPRIHIVDIGVVQGVQWAALLQALATRPAGKPSLVRISGVASPSLGPSAAASLAATGARLRSFAALLDLPFEFHPISTPIYTLSDADPGPDSLRVDPDESVAVNFMLHLHHLLADSPDPVRRALRLAKSLAPRVVTLGEYESDLNRAGFADRFAAALAYYSSVFDSLEPALADRASPDRVRVERLLLGRKILGALGPRDGEDRTERMAAREEWRALMEGSGLEPVRFSNYAVSQAKLLLWNYEYSAKYSLVESAPSFLSLAWDGRPLLTLSAWR
;
A
#
# COMPACT_ATOMS: atom_id res chain seq x y z
N MET A 1 -54.34 -39.22 30.71
CA MET A 1 -53.68 -38.57 31.84
C MET A 1 -52.20 -38.82 31.67
N GLU A 2 -51.46 -37.78 31.26
CA GLU A 2 -49.98 -37.60 31.29
C GLU A 2 -49.12 -38.70 30.61
N SER A 3 -48.06 -38.43 29.85
CA SER A 3 -47.13 -37.31 29.80
C SER A 3 -46.41 -37.37 28.44
N THR A 4 -46.29 -36.22 27.79
CA THR A 4 -45.46 -36.00 26.60
C THR A 4 -44.00 -35.84 27.02
N ASP A 5 -43.09 -36.68 26.50
CA ASP A 5 -41.65 -36.46 26.65
C ASP A 5 -41.02 -36.18 25.27
N ARG A 6 -40.48 -34.97 25.10
CA ARG A 6 -39.76 -34.51 23.91
C ARG A 6 -38.28 -34.80 24.12
N PRO A 7 -37.54 -35.37 23.15
CA PRO A 7 -36.10 -35.44 23.26
C PRO A 7 -35.48 -34.05 23.08
N GLY A 8 -34.65 -33.66 24.05
CA GLY A 8 -33.97 -32.37 24.12
C GLY A 8 -33.05 -32.11 22.92
N ARG A 9 -33.11 -30.87 22.44
CA ARG A 9 -32.22 -30.30 21.43
C ARG A 9 -30.81 -30.24 22.01
N ALA A 10 -29.90 -31.08 21.52
CA ALA A 10 -28.48 -30.98 21.85
C ALA A 10 -27.93 -29.65 21.33
N ALA A 11 -27.44 -28.81 22.24
CA ALA A 11 -26.75 -27.57 21.91
C ALA A 11 -25.41 -27.91 21.22
N VAL A 12 -25.23 -27.42 20.00
CA VAL A 12 -23.95 -27.46 19.28
C VAL A 12 -22.97 -26.54 20.03
N PRO A 13 -21.79 -27.01 20.46
CA PRO A 13 -20.82 -26.12 21.09
C PRO A 13 -20.29 -25.15 20.04
N SER A 14 -20.40 -23.86 20.32
CA SER A 14 -19.76 -22.79 19.55
C SER A 14 -18.26 -23.04 19.50
N GLY A 15 -17.74 -23.37 18.32
CA GLY A 15 -16.31 -23.53 18.09
C GLY A 15 -15.58 -22.24 18.46
N ALA A 16 -14.87 -22.26 19.59
CA ALA A 16 -13.94 -21.20 19.95
C ALA A 16 -12.88 -21.08 18.86
N SER A 17 -12.77 -19.89 18.28
CA SER A 17 -11.74 -19.54 17.32
C SER A 17 -10.37 -19.77 17.96
N ASN A 18 -9.67 -20.82 17.52
CA ASN A 18 -8.34 -21.18 17.98
C ASN A 18 -7.29 -20.24 17.34
N ARG A 19 -7.45 -18.92 17.54
CA ARG A 19 -6.46 -17.92 17.15
C ARG A 19 -5.34 -17.94 18.21
N PRO A 20 -4.06 -18.11 17.83
CA PRO A 20 -2.98 -17.95 18.79
C PRO A 20 -3.04 -16.53 19.37
N PRO A 21 -2.79 -16.35 20.67
CA PRO A 21 -2.76 -15.03 21.28
C PRO A 21 -1.69 -14.18 20.59
N ILE A 22 -2.09 -12.99 20.14
CA ILE A 22 -1.16 -11.98 19.64
C ILE A 22 -0.23 -11.66 20.81
N ARG A 23 1.07 -12.00 20.67
CA ARG A 23 2.08 -11.69 21.67
C ARG A 23 2.07 -10.16 21.88
N PRO A 24 1.99 -9.67 23.13
CA PRO A 24 2.10 -8.24 23.36
C PRO A 24 3.43 -7.74 22.79
N PRO A 25 3.45 -6.57 22.12
CA PRO A 25 4.67 -6.06 21.53
C PRO A 25 5.75 -5.92 22.61
N SER A 26 6.99 -6.28 22.27
CA SER A 26 8.15 -6.02 23.12
C SER A 26 8.21 -4.53 23.47
N PRO A 27 8.64 -4.18 24.69
CA PRO A 27 8.80 -2.77 25.04
C PRO A 27 9.78 -2.11 24.06
N PRO A 28 9.52 -0.84 23.66
CA PRO A 28 10.43 -0.11 22.78
C PRO A 28 11.82 -0.03 23.41
N SER A 29 12.85 -0.01 22.57
CA SER A 29 14.22 0.22 23.06
C SER A 29 14.31 1.57 23.81
N PRO A 30 15.30 1.76 24.70
CA PRO A 30 15.49 3.04 25.38
C PRO A 30 15.56 4.24 24.43
N LEU A 31 16.21 4.05 23.28
CA LEU A 31 16.31 5.07 22.22
C LEU A 31 14.95 5.46 21.65
N LEU A 32 14.10 4.47 21.34
CA LEU A 32 12.76 4.73 20.81
C LEU A 32 11.83 5.33 21.88
N SER A 33 12.01 4.95 23.14
CA SER A 33 11.26 5.51 24.27
C SER A 33 11.53 7.00 24.44
N ILE A 34 12.80 7.41 24.34
CA ILE A 34 13.18 8.83 24.37
C ILE A 34 12.45 9.61 23.28
N LEU A 35 12.43 9.09 22.04
CA LEU A 35 11.74 9.76 20.93
C LEU A 35 10.23 9.88 21.15
N LEU A 36 9.58 8.85 21.71
CA LEU A 36 8.16 8.89 22.07
C LEU A 36 7.87 9.94 23.13
N ASP A 37 8.70 10.03 24.18
CA ASP A 37 8.54 11.02 25.23
C ASP A 37 8.76 12.43 24.70
N CYS A 38 9.76 12.61 23.84
CA CYS A 38 10.01 13.86 23.14
C CYS A 38 8.81 14.31 22.31
N ALA A 39 8.17 13.40 21.57
CA ALA A 39 6.99 13.71 20.76
C ALA A 39 5.74 14.07 21.58
N ARG A 40 5.67 13.65 22.85
CA ARG A 40 4.59 13.98 23.79
C ARG A 40 4.79 15.33 24.49
N THR A 41 6.04 15.80 24.60
CA THR A 41 6.31 17.08 25.26
C THR A 41 5.87 18.27 24.41
N PRO A 42 5.22 19.29 25.01
CA PRO A 42 4.86 20.51 24.29
C PRO A 42 6.12 21.23 23.79
N THR A 43 6.03 21.78 22.57
CA THR A 43 7.07 22.47 21.78
C THR A 43 7.75 23.68 22.46
N ARG A 44 7.41 23.99 23.73
CA ARG A 44 7.88 25.18 24.49
C ARG A 44 8.77 24.84 25.68
N THR A 45 9.21 23.59 25.84
CA THR A 45 10.13 23.19 26.91
C THR A 45 11.57 23.07 26.38
N PRO A 46 12.60 23.34 27.21
CA PRO A 46 14.01 23.25 26.80
C PRO A 46 14.42 21.88 26.23
N THR A 47 13.61 20.83 26.42
CA THR A 47 13.71 19.50 25.80
C THR A 47 13.84 19.55 24.27
N GLY A 48 13.20 20.51 23.59
CA GLY A 48 13.31 20.69 22.14
C GLY A 48 14.73 21.03 21.66
N ALA A 49 15.48 21.80 22.47
CA ALA A 49 16.88 22.12 22.20
C ALA A 49 17.80 20.91 22.46
N HIS A 50 17.47 20.05 23.43
CA HIS A 50 18.21 18.81 23.68
C HIS A 50 18.05 17.79 22.55
N ILE A 51 16.87 17.70 21.91
CA ILE A 51 16.63 16.81 20.75
C ILE A 51 17.37 17.31 19.51
N ALA A 52 17.33 18.62 19.24
CA ALA A 52 18.03 19.24 18.11
C ALA A 52 19.57 19.15 18.27
N ALA A 53 20.07 19.21 19.51
CA ALA A 53 21.48 18.98 19.82
C ALA A 53 21.87 17.48 19.82
N ALA A 54 20.89 16.57 19.92
CA ALA A 54 21.09 15.12 19.95
C ALA A 54 20.73 14.42 18.64
N ILE A 55 20.52 15.15 17.52
CA ILE A 55 20.40 14.54 16.20
C ILE A 55 21.67 13.69 16.01
N PRO A 56 21.56 12.35 15.93
CA PRO A 56 22.73 11.54 15.71
C PRO A 56 23.39 12.00 14.42
N ALA A 57 24.72 12.02 14.38
CA ALA A 57 25.41 11.99 13.09
C ALA A 57 24.77 10.87 12.23
N PRO A 58 24.78 11.00 10.88
CA PRO A 58 24.27 9.94 10.01
C PRO A 58 24.72 8.58 10.53
N PRO A 59 23.78 7.62 10.71
CA PRO A 59 24.08 6.39 11.42
C PRO A 59 25.29 5.72 10.77
N PRO A 60 26.27 5.22 11.54
CA PRO A 60 27.42 4.55 10.97
C PRO A 60 26.96 3.36 10.14
N SER A 61 27.80 2.90 9.21
CA SER A 61 27.50 1.72 8.40
C SER A 61 27.17 0.49 9.27
N SER A 62 27.67 0.40 10.50
CA SER A 62 27.35 -0.70 11.43
C SER A 62 26.01 -0.56 12.16
N ALA A 63 25.25 0.52 12.00
CA ALA A 63 24.04 0.80 12.78
C ALA A 63 22.95 -0.28 12.60
N THR A 64 22.29 -0.62 13.70
CA THR A 64 21.14 -1.53 13.77
C THR A 64 19.87 -0.91 13.16
N PRO A 65 18.86 -1.71 12.78
CA PRO A 65 17.58 -1.18 12.27
C PRO A 65 16.96 -0.13 13.19
N THR A 66 17.00 -0.38 14.51
CA THR A 66 16.50 0.53 15.54
C THR A 66 17.21 1.88 15.54
N GLU A 67 18.54 1.90 15.43
CA GLU A 67 19.31 3.16 15.39
C GLU A 67 19.03 3.95 14.11
N ARG A 68 18.87 3.27 12.98
CA ARG A 68 18.57 3.91 11.70
C ARG A 68 17.16 4.49 11.66
N VAL A 69 16.16 3.77 12.18
CA VAL A 69 14.81 4.31 12.28
C VAL A 69 14.79 5.51 13.23
N ALA A 70 15.48 5.42 14.37
CA ALA A 70 15.59 6.52 15.32
C ALA A 70 16.21 7.78 14.69
N PHE A 71 17.23 7.63 13.83
CA PHE A 71 17.83 8.73 13.10
C PHE A 71 16.80 9.50 12.24
N TYR A 72 16.02 8.82 11.41
CA TYR A 72 15.03 9.49 10.55
C TYR A 72 13.90 10.14 11.35
N PHE A 73 13.49 9.52 12.47
CA PHE A 73 12.48 10.10 13.36
C PHE A 73 13.01 11.32 14.11
N ALA A 74 14.25 11.29 14.59
CA ALA A 74 14.91 12.44 15.21
C ALA A 74 15.04 13.59 14.21
N GLU A 75 15.40 13.31 12.95
CA GLU A 75 15.48 14.30 11.88
C GLU A 75 14.11 14.95 11.62
N ALA A 76 13.05 14.15 11.47
CA ALA A 76 11.70 14.66 11.24
C ALA A 76 11.20 15.52 12.42
N LEU A 77 11.41 15.04 13.65
CA LEU A 77 11.04 15.75 14.87
C LEU A 77 11.81 17.07 15.01
N SER A 78 13.12 17.07 14.77
CA SER A 78 13.92 18.29 14.82
C SER A 78 13.43 19.32 13.81
N ARG A 79 13.18 18.93 12.56
CA ARG A 79 12.67 19.84 11.53
C ARG A 79 11.32 20.44 11.90
N ARG A 80 10.46 19.65 12.55
CA ARG A 80 9.18 20.13 13.10
C ARG A 80 9.38 21.15 14.22
N LEU A 81 10.27 20.87 15.17
CA LEU A 81 10.52 21.73 16.33
C LEU A 81 11.18 23.06 15.96
N SER A 82 12.13 23.05 15.02
CA SER A 82 12.83 24.25 14.60
C SER A 82 11.92 25.27 13.91
N ARG A 83 10.69 24.88 13.50
CA ARG A 83 9.75 25.67 12.69
C ARG A 83 10.46 26.41 11.55
N SER A 84 11.57 25.87 11.05
CA SER A 84 12.28 26.50 9.96
C SER A 84 11.26 26.58 8.85
N PRO A 85 10.94 27.78 8.33
CA PRO A 85 10.25 27.82 7.06
C PRO A 85 11.10 26.96 6.15
N SER A 86 10.49 25.91 5.60
CA SER A 86 10.96 25.41 4.32
C SER A 86 11.27 26.67 3.52
N PRO A 87 12.43 26.80 2.87
CA PRO A 87 12.50 27.79 1.82
C PRO A 87 11.29 27.56 0.89
N SER A 88 10.89 28.54 0.09
CA SER A 88 9.80 28.48 -0.89
C SER A 88 9.54 27.07 -1.47
N PRO A 89 8.32 26.71 -1.92
CA PRO A 89 7.98 25.38 -2.47
C PRO A 89 9.00 24.80 -3.49
N SER A 90 9.83 25.65 -4.10
CA SER A 90 11.04 25.32 -4.87
C SER A 90 12.23 24.68 -4.09
N SER A 91 12.16 24.53 -2.76
CA SER A 91 13.23 23.99 -1.91
C SER A 91 12.82 22.78 -1.08
N ALA A 92 11.60 22.27 -1.31
CA ALA A 92 11.27 20.90 -0.96
C ALA A 92 12.41 20.02 -1.47
N SER A 93 12.92 19.10 -0.65
CA SER A 93 13.95 18.14 -1.10
C SER A 93 13.54 17.64 -2.48
N PRO A 94 14.39 17.83 -3.51
CA PRO A 94 13.98 17.70 -4.91
C PRO A 94 13.25 16.38 -5.07
N LEU A 95 12.09 16.36 -5.74
CA LEU A 95 11.34 15.13 -6.00
C LEU A 95 12.32 14.02 -6.38
N LEU A 96 12.11 12.82 -5.82
CA LEU A 96 12.90 11.64 -6.15
C LEU A 96 13.05 11.59 -7.68
N SER A 97 14.29 11.54 -8.18
CA SER A 97 14.49 11.43 -9.62
C SER A 97 13.81 10.15 -10.11
N PRO A 98 13.25 10.11 -11.35
CA PRO A 98 12.63 8.89 -11.87
C PRO A 98 13.56 7.67 -11.82
N GLU A 99 14.87 7.89 -11.98
CA GLU A 99 15.92 6.89 -11.86
C GLU A 99 16.08 6.40 -10.41
N ASP A 100 16.25 7.32 -9.45
CA ASP A 100 16.34 6.95 -8.02
C ASP A 100 15.09 6.22 -7.55
N PHE A 101 13.91 6.66 -7.99
CA PHE A 101 12.65 5.99 -7.67
C PHE A 101 12.64 4.56 -8.21
N THR A 102 13.05 4.37 -9.46
CA THR A 102 13.14 3.06 -10.10
C THR A 102 14.12 2.14 -9.37
N LEU A 103 15.29 2.65 -8.99
CA LEU A 103 16.29 1.89 -8.23
C LEU A 103 15.81 1.54 -6.82
N CYS A 104 15.18 2.49 -6.12
CA CYS A 104 14.60 2.24 -4.79
C CYS A 104 13.49 1.20 -4.86
N TYR A 105 12.59 1.31 -5.83
CA TYR A 105 11.49 0.38 -6.02
C TYR A 105 11.99 -1.02 -6.34
N LYS A 106 12.97 -1.14 -7.23
CA LYS A 106 13.64 -2.42 -7.53
C LYS A 106 14.28 -3.02 -6.28
N THR A 107 15.12 -2.25 -5.59
CA THR A 107 15.81 -2.69 -4.37
C THR A 107 14.81 -3.17 -3.32
N LEU A 108 13.71 -2.43 -3.11
CA LEU A 108 12.66 -2.82 -2.18
C LEU A 108 11.98 -4.13 -2.61
N ASN A 109 11.62 -4.28 -3.88
CA ASN A 109 10.97 -5.49 -4.40
C ASN A 109 11.86 -6.74 -4.35
N ASP A 110 13.17 -6.56 -4.47
CA ASP A 110 14.16 -7.63 -4.32
C ASP A 110 14.33 -7.97 -2.84
N ALA A 111 14.33 -6.96 -1.96
CA ALA A 111 14.55 -7.12 -0.52
C ALA A 111 13.34 -7.59 0.29
N CYS A 112 12.10 -7.48 -0.20
CA CYS A 112 10.92 -7.85 0.58
C CYS A 112 9.72 -8.25 -0.30
N PRO A 113 8.70 -8.95 0.26
CA PRO A 113 7.58 -9.47 -0.52
C PRO A 113 6.45 -8.45 -0.74
N TYR A 114 6.56 -7.19 -0.33
CA TYR A 114 5.43 -6.24 -0.28
C TYR A 114 4.66 -6.11 -1.60
N SER A 115 5.33 -5.69 -2.66
CA SER A 115 4.69 -5.50 -3.97
C SER A 115 4.20 -6.81 -4.56
N LYS A 116 4.99 -7.89 -4.46
CA LYS A 116 4.61 -9.22 -4.96
C LYS A 116 3.36 -9.75 -4.26
N PHE A 117 3.27 -9.58 -2.94
CA PHE A 117 2.09 -9.95 -2.16
C PHE A 117 0.87 -9.16 -2.61
N ALA A 118 0.98 -7.84 -2.74
CA ALA A 118 -0.11 -6.99 -3.21
C ALA A 118 -0.58 -7.39 -4.62
N HIS A 119 0.36 -7.47 -5.56
CA HIS A 119 0.05 -7.76 -6.95
C HIS A 119 -0.57 -9.14 -7.14
N LEU A 120 0.02 -10.20 -6.56
CA LEU A 120 -0.48 -11.57 -6.76
C LEU A 120 -1.87 -11.77 -6.12
N THR A 121 -2.07 -11.23 -4.92
CA THR A 121 -3.36 -11.33 -4.22
C THR A 121 -4.45 -10.56 -4.97
N ALA A 122 -4.16 -9.34 -5.44
CA ALA A 122 -5.08 -8.55 -6.25
C ALA A 122 -5.39 -9.24 -7.59
N ASN A 123 -4.36 -9.72 -8.28
CA ASN A 123 -4.50 -10.44 -9.55
C ASN A 123 -5.36 -11.70 -9.40
N GLN A 124 -5.23 -12.44 -8.29
CA GLN A 124 -6.08 -13.61 -8.04
C GLN A 124 -7.55 -13.21 -7.89
N ALA A 125 -7.86 -12.12 -7.17
CA ALA A 125 -9.23 -11.62 -7.05
C ALA A 125 -9.80 -11.16 -8.41
N ILE A 126 -8.99 -10.48 -9.23
CA ILE A 126 -9.37 -10.06 -10.59
C ILE A 126 -9.61 -11.28 -11.48
N LEU A 127 -8.72 -12.26 -11.45
CA LEU A 127 -8.82 -13.49 -12.23
C LEU A 127 -10.10 -14.27 -11.93
N GLU A 128 -10.46 -14.36 -10.64
CA GLU A 128 -11.70 -15.03 -10.20
C GLU A 128 -12.95 -14.24 -10.58
N ALA A 129 -12.95 -12.92 -10.36
CA ALA A 129 -14.09 -12.06 -10.69
C ALA A 129 -14.38 -11.98 -12.20
N THR A 130 -13.39 -12.29 -13.04
CA THR A 130 -13.46 -12.24 -14.51
C THR A 130 -13.31 -13.62 -15.16
N ALA A 131 -13.44 -14.71 -14.39
CA ALA A 131 -13.11 -16.06 -14.82
C ALA A 131 -13.80 -16.50 -16.13
N SER A 132 -15.06 -16.10 -16.33
CA SER A 132 -15.86 -16.43 -17.53
C SER A 132 -15.99 -15.29 -18.53
N SER A 133 -15.32 -14.16 -18.29
CA SER A 133 -15.48 -12.96 -19.11
C SER A 133 -14.64 -13.05 -20.38
N PRO A 134 -15.23 -12.93 -21.59
CA PRO A 134 -14.46 -12.98 -22.84
C PRO A 134 -13.67 -11.68 -23.06
N ARG A 135 -14.21 -10.53 -22.65
CA ARG A 135 -13.56 -9.22 -22.70
C ARG A 135 -13.35 -8.70 -21.29
N ILE A 136 -12.12 -8.31 -20.98
CA ILE A 136 -11.72 -7.85 -19.64
C ILE A 136 -11.11 -6.47 -19.76
N HIS A 137 -11.54 -5.57 -18.89
CA HIS A 137 -10.97 -4.23 -18.77
C HIS A 137 -10.48 -4.00 -17.36
N ILE A 138 -9.19 -3.76 -17.23
CA ILE A 138 -8.57 -3.38 -15.97
C ILE A 138 -8.33 -1.88 -15.99
N VAL A 139 -8.88 -1.19 -15.00
CA VAL A 139 -8.58 0.22 -14.73
C VAL A 139 -7.58 0.26 -13.58
N ASP A 140 -6.31 0.54 -13.90
CA ASP A 140 -5.22 0.61 -12.93
C ASP A 140 -4.93 2.05 -12.53
N ILE A 141 -5.07 2.33 -11.24
CA ILE A 141 -4.87 3.65 -10.68
C ILE A 141 -3.53 3.68 -9.95
N GLY A 142 -2.58 4.40 -10.54
CA GLY A 142 -1.22 4.51 -10.00
C GLY A 142 -0.20 3.62 -10.70
N VAL A 143 -0.32 3.44 -12.02
CA VAL A 143 0.65 2.68 -12.81
C VAL A 143 2.05 3.27 -12.62
N VAL A 144 3.01 2.38 -12.36
CA VAL A 144 4.45 2.71 -12.34
C VAL A 144 5.20 1.98 -13.46
N GLN A 145 5.45 0.67 -13.33
CA GLN A 145 6.29 -0.10 -14.28
C GLN A 145 5.53 -1.21 -15.04
N GLY A 146 4.29 -1.53 -14.61
CA GLY A 146 3.43 -2.56 -15.23
C GLY A 146 3.71 -4.01 -14.81
N VAL A 147 4.62 -4.25 -13.85
CA VAL A 147 5.02 -5.61 -13.42
C VAL A 147 3.83 -6.43 -12.90
N GLN A 148 2.88 -5.81 -12.20
CA GLN A 148 1.64 -6.47 -11.76
C GLN A 148 0.91 -7.14 -12.95
N TRP A 149 0.83 -6.43 -14.08
CA TRP A 149 0.02 -6.84 -15.21
C TRP A 149 0.66 -7.95 -16.04
N ALA A 150 1.99 -8.01 -16.13
CA ALA A 150 2.66 -9.13 -16.77
C ALA A 150 2.26 -10.48 -16.12
N ALA A 151 2.25 -10.55 -14.79
CA ALA A 151 1.81 -11.76 -14.09
C ALA A 151 0.33 -12.10 -14.35
N LEU A 152 -0.56 -11.09 -14.41
CA LEU A 152 -1.97 -11.33 -14.71
C LEU A 152 -2.20 -11.77 -16.16
N LEU A 153 -1.51 -11.17 -17.14
CA LEU A 153 -1.62 -11.57 -18.55
C LEU A 153 -1.21 -13.03 -18.74
N GLN A 154 -0.14 -13.47 -18.06
CA GLN A 154 0.26 -14.88 -18.06
C GLN A 154 -0.84 -15.79 -17.47
N ALA A 155 -1.45 -15.40 -16.36
CA ALA A 155 -2.54 -16.16 -15.74
C ALA A 155 -3.79 -16.22 -16.63
N LEU A 156 -4.15 -15.10 -17.28
CA LEU A 156 -5.27 -15.03 -18.23
C LEU A 156 -5.02 -15.87 -19.48
N ALA A 157 -3.78 -15.91 -19.97
CA ALA A 157 -3.41 -16.72 -21.14
C ALA A 157 -3.49 -18.24 -20.88
N THR A 158 -3.48 -18.66 -19.60
CA THR A 158 -3.44 -20.07 -19.18
C THR A 158 -4.66 -20.48 -18.34
N ARG A 159 -5.67 -19.62 -18.21
CA ARG A 159 -6.84 -19.91 -17.38
C ARG A 159 -7.70 -21.06 -17.95
N PRO A 160 -8.38 -21.86 -17.11
CA PRO A 160 -9.17 -23.01 -17.58
C PRO A 160 -10.28 -22.68 -18.58
N ALA A 161 -10.88 -21.48 -18.50
CA ALA A 161 -11.93 -21.02 -19.40
C ALA A 161 -11.42 -20.64 -20.81
N GLY A 162 -10.11 -20.76 -21.07
CA GLY A 162 -9.47 -20.31 -22.30
C GLY A 162 -9.13 -18.82 -22.28
N LYS A 163 -8.32 -18.39 -23.25
CA LYS A 163 -7.85 -17.00 -23.34
C LYS A 163 -9.03 -16.03 -23.55
N PRO A 164 -9.05 -14.86 -22.88
CA PRO A 164 -9.96 -13.78 -23.24
C PRO A 164 -9.81 -13.39 -24.72
N SER A 165 -10.90 -12.97 -25.36
CA SER A 165 -10.88 -12.41 -26.71
C SER A 165 -10.29 -11.00 -26.76
N LEU A 166 -10.29 -10.28 -25.62
CA LEU A 166 -9.57 -9.02 -25.45
C LEU A 166 -9.26 -8.77 -23.96
N VAL A 167 -8.03 -8.33 -23.69
CA VAL A 167 -7.67 -7.71 -22.40
C VAL A 167 -7.28 -6.26 -22.65
N ARG A 168 -7.97 -5.34 -21.98
CA ARG A 168 -7.68 -3.91 -22.01
C ARG A 168 -7.16 -3.46 -20.65
N ILE A 169 -6.13 -2.61 -20.65
CA ILE A 169 -5.66 -1.93 -19.45
C ILE A 169 -5.70 -0.42 -19.67
N SER A 170 -6.52 0.28 -18.90
CA SER A 170 -6.51 1.73 -18.79
C SER A 170 -5.67 2.14 -17.58
N GLY A 171 -4.56 2.82 -17.82
CA GLY A 171 -3.53 3.07 -16.82
C GLY A 171 -3.41 4.54 -16.45
N VAL A 172 -3.87 4.91 -15.26
CA VAL A 172 -3.69 6.27 -14.70
C VAL A 172 -2.30 6.35 -14.06
N ALA A 173 -1.51 7.35 -14.46
CA ALA A 173 -0.16 7.53 -13.94
C ALA A 173 -0.11 7.71 -12.42
N SER A 174 0.86 7.07 -11.76
CA SER A 174 1.19 7.41 -10.37
C SER A 174 1.81 8.82 -10.28
N PRO A 175 1.42 9.65 -9.28
CA PRO A 175 2.10 10.91 -8.97
C PRO A 175 3.60 10.76 -8.77
N SER A 176 4.07 9.57 -8.36
CA SER A 176 5.49 9.28 -8.17
C SER A 176 6.31 9.33 -9.46
N LEU A 177 5.68 9.25 -10.64
CA LEU A 177 6.37 9.37 -11.93
C LEU A 177 6.70 10.83 -12.29
N GLY A 178 6.07 11.80 -11.61
CA GLY A 178 6.30 13.22 -11.80
C GLY A 178 6.20 13.66 -13.27
N PRO A 179 7.11 14.53 -13.76
CA PRO A 179 7.02 15.09 -15.12
C PRO A 179 7.26 14.05 -16.23
N SER A 180 7.79 12.87 -15.90
CA SER A 180 8.08 11.79 -16.86
C SER A 180 6.94 10.79 -17.00
N ALA A 181 5.77 11.05 -16.40
CA ALA A 181 4.61 10.16 -16.39
C ALA A 181 4.21 9.65 -17.77
N ALA A 182 4.04 10.55 -18.75
CA ALA A 182 3.63 10.18 -20.11
C ALA A 182 4.61 9.23 -20.80
N ALA A 183 5.92 9.54 -20.74
CA ALA A 183 6.96 8.70 -21.32
C ALA A 183 7.05 7.32 -20.62
N SER A 184 6.93 7.30 -19.29
CA SER A 184 6.92 6.06 -18.50
C SER A 184 5.71 5.18 -18.82
N LEU A 185 4.52 5.76 -18.95
CA LEU A 185 3.30 5.04 -19.33
C LEU A 185 3.41 4.50 -20.76
N ALA A 186 3.92 5.28 -21.71
CA ALA A 186 4.14 4.83 -23.08
C ALA A 186 5.09 3.62 -23.14
N ALA A 187 6.22 3.68 -22.41
CA ALA A 187 7.17 2.59 -22.31
C ALA A 187 6.56 1.35 -21.63
N THR A 188 5.75 1.54 -20.59
CA THR A 188 5.02 0.46 -19.91
C THR A 188 4.02 -0.22 -20.83
N GLY A 189 3.21 0.56 -21.55
CA GLY A 189 2.27 0.04 -22.54
C GLY A 189 2.96 -0.74 -23.66
N ALA A 190 4.11 -0.24 -24.17
CA ALA A 190 4.90 -0.96 -25.15
C ALA A 190 5.38 -2.33 -24.63
N ARG A 191 5.96 -2.39 -23.43
CA ARG A 191 6.39 -3.64 -22.80
C ARG A 191 5.25 -4.64 -22.61
N LEU A 192 4.09 -4.16 -22.13
CA LEU A 192 2.91 -5.02 -21.93
C LEU A 192 2.35 -5.55 -23.25
N ARG A 193 2.29 -4.73 -24.30
CA ARG A 193 1.88 -5.18 -25.65
C ARG A 193 2.83 -6.24 -26.19
N SER A 194 4.14 -6.02 -26.09
CA SER A 194 5.14 -7.01 -26.51
C SER A 194 5.01 -8.32 -25.73
N PHE A 195 4.79 -8.24 -24.41
CA PHE A 195 4.61 -9.44 -23.59
C PHE A 195 3.30 -10.19 -23.93
N ALA A 196 2.19 -9.47 -24.13
CA ALA A 196 0.92 -10.07 -24.54
C ALA A 196 1.01 -10.77 -25.91
N ALA A 197 1.79 -10.21 -26.84
CA ALA A 197 2.04 -10.83 -28.14
C ALA A 197 2.77 -12.17 -28.01
N LEU A 198 3.73 -12.31 -27.08
CA LEU A 198 4.39 -13.59 -26.78
C LEU A 198 3.44 -14.66 -26.23
N LEU A 199 2.30 -14.24 -25.68
CA LEU A 199 1.27 -15.11 -25.12
C LEU A 199 0.13 -15.39 -26.11
N ASP A 200 0.20 -14.90 -27.35
CA ASP A 200 -0.92 -14.85 -28.30
C ASP A 200 -2.22 -14.36 -27.64
N LEU A 201 -2.12 -13.27 -26.87
CA LEU A 201 -3.23 -12.69 -26.12
C LEU A 201 -3.60 -11.32 -26.73
N PRO A 202 -4.81 -11.16 -27.29
CA PRO A 202 -5.27 -9.87 -27.79
C PRO A 202 -5.30 -8.83 -26.68
N PHE A 203 -4.58 -7.73 -26.86
CA PHE A 203 -4.29 -6.79 -25.78
C PHE A 203 -4.26 -5.32 -26.21
N GLU A 204 -4.85 -4.47 -25.39
CA GLU A 204 -4.83 -3.01 -25.50
C GLU A 204 -4.30 -2.36 -24.22
N PHE A 205 -3.52 -1.29 -24.38
CA PHE A 205 -3.10 -0.43 -23.28
C PHE A 205 -3.43 1.02 -23.61
N HIS A 206 -4.21 1.66 -22.74
CA HIS A 206 -4.67 3.04 -22.85
C HIS A 206 -4.08 3.87 -21.70
N PRO A 207 -3.09 4.74 -21.96
CA PRO A 207 -2.53 5.61 -20.93
C PRO A 207 -3.51 6.75 -20.62
N ILE A 208 -3.73 7.03 -19.33
CA ILE A 208 -4.54 8.16 -18.87
C ILE A 208 -3.65 9.12 -18.11
N SER A 209 -3.60 10.37 -18.59
CA SER A 209 -2.74 11.42 -18.01
C SER A 209 -3.45 12.21 -16.93
N THR A 210 -4.77 12.31 -16.99
CA THR A 210 -5.59 13.02 -16.02
C THR A 210 -5.68 12.25 -14.69
N PRO A 211 -5.45 12.90 -13.53
CA PRO A 211 -5.62 12.28 -12.22
C PRO A 211 -7.05 11.77 -11.98
N ILE A 212 -7.18 10.63 -11.30
CA ILE A 212 -8.48 9.97 -11.13
C ILE A 212 -9.56 10.87 -10.47
N TYR A 213 -9.19 11.70 -9.50
CA TYR A 213 -10.15 12.53 -8.77
C TYR A 213 -10.68 13.72 -9.58
N THR A 214 -10.10 13.99 -10.75
CA THR A 214 -10.55 14.98 -11.73
C THR A 214 -11.19 14.35 -12.97
N LEU A 215 -11.10 13.03 -13.12
CA LEU A 215 -11.78 12.31 -14.20
C LEU A 215 -13.29 12.37 -14.01
N SER A 216 -13.99 12.35 -15.14
CA SER A 216 -15.43 12.19 -15.23
C SER A 216 -15.72 11.00 -16.14
N ASP A 217 -16.70 10.18 -15.77
CA ASP A 217 -17.16 9.06 -16.63
C ASP A 217 -17.65 9.55 -18.00
N ALA A 218 -18.10 10.81 -18.07
CA ALA A 218 -18.62 11.43 -19.27
C ALA A 218 -17.56 12.16 -20.10
N ASP A 219 -16.27 12.07 -19.75
CA ASP A 219 -15.21 12.72 -20.54
C ASP A 219 -15.15 12.09 -21.96
N PRO A 220 -15.45 12.85 -23.04
CA PRO A 220 -15.36 12.35 -24.40
C PRO A 220 -13.92 12.43 -24.96
N GLY A 221 -12.99 12.95 -24.16
CA GLY A 221 -11.61 13.22 -24.54
C GLY A 221 -10.70 12.00 -24.59
N PRO A 222 -9.40 12.23 -24.83
CA PRO A 222 -8.39 11.16 -24.90
C PRO A 222 -8.18 10.42 -23.58
N ASP A 223 -8.54 11.04 -22.44
CA ASP A 223 -8.42 10.47 -21.09
C ASP A 223 -9.72 9.78 -20.61
N SER A 224 -10.67 9.53 -21.53
CA SER A 224 -11.86 8.74 -21.24
C SER A 224 -11.49 7.31 -20.84
N LEU A 225 -12.09 6.83 -19.75
CA LEU A 225 -11.92 5.44 -19.29
C LEU A 225 -12.55 4.42 -20.23
N ARG A 226 -13.38 4.84 -21.22
CA ARG A 226 -13.94 4.00 -22.31
C ARG A 226 -14.36 2.59 -21.89
N VAL A 227 -15.41 2.51 -21.07
CA VAL A 227 -16.00 1.21 -20.71
C VAL A 227 -16.96 0.76 -21.81
N ASP A 228 -16.68 -0.39 -22.42
CA ASP A 228 -17.58 -1.03 -23.39
C ASP A 228 -18.67 -1.84 -22.67
N PRO A 229 -19.93 -1.87 -23.16
CA PRO A 229 -21.02 -2.61 -22.49
C PRO A 229 -20.80 -4.13 -22.38
N ASP A 230 -19.93 -4.69 -23.21
CA ASP A 230 -19.71 -6.14 -23.34
C ASP A 230 -18.46 -6.64 -22.57
N GLU A 231 -17.77 -5.75 -21.85
CA GLU A 231 -16.58 -6.11 -21.08
C GLU A 231 -16.83 -6.18 -19.58
N SER A 232 -16.01 -6.99 -18.90
CA SER A 232 -16.00 -7.03 -17.44
C SER A 232 -14.90 -6.14 -16.90
N VAL A 233 -15.30 -5.11 -16.14
CA VAL A 233 -14.38 -4.14 -15.56
C VAL A 233 -13.85 -4.62 -14.20
N ALA A 234 -12.55 -4.43 -13.96
CA ALA A 234 -11.93 -4.51 -12.64
C ALA A 234 -11.16 -3.22 -12.37
N VAL A 235 -11.30 -2.64 -11.17
CA VAL A 235 -10.58 -1.42 -10.78
C VAL A 235 -9.53 -1.77 -9.74
N ASN A 236 -8.31 -1.27 -9.90
CA ASN A 236 -7.17 -1.60 -9.04
C ASN A 236 -6.55 -0.34 -8.42
N PHE A 237 -6.48 -0.31 -7.09
CA PHE A 237 -5.78 0.69 -6.30
C PHE A 237 -4.68 0.02 -5.47
N MET A 238 -3.45 0.00 -5.97
CA MET A 238 -2.31 -0.57 -5.25
C MET A 238 -1.36 0.53 -4.81
N LEU A 239 -1.31 0.78 -3.50
CA LEU A 239 -0.45 1.78 -2.85
C LEU A 239 -0.60 3.17 -3.49
N HIS A 240 -1.84 3.59 -3.73
CA HIS A 240 -2.12 4.83 -4.44
C HIS A 240 -3.16 5.72 -3.76
N LEU A 241 -4.25 5.14 -3.24
CA LEU A 241 -5.40 5.90 -2.77
C LEU A 241 -5.05 6.76 -1.55
N HIS A 242 -4.07 6.36 -0.75
CA HIS A 242 -3.54 7.18 0.35
C HIS A 242 -3.00 8.55 -0.09
N HIS A 243 -2.56 8.71 -1.34
CA HIS A 243 -2.14 10.01 -1.88
C HIS A 243 -3.29 11.01 -1.99
N LEU A 244 -4.54 10.55 -1.99
CA LEU A 244 -5.73 11.40 -2.04
C LEU A 244 -6.29 11.73 -0.65
N LEU A 245 -5.74 11.15 0.42
CA LEU A 245 -6.12 11.51 1.78
C LEU A 245 -5.73 12.96 2.05
N ALA A 246 -6.69 13.74 2.52
CA ALA A 246 -6.53 15.12 2.96
C ALA A 246 -7.42 15.33 4.21
N ASP A 247 -7.50 16.57 4.73
CA ASP A 247 -8.42 16.83 5.84
C ASP A 247 -9.88 16.64 5.39
N SER A 248 -10.19 17.07 4.16
CA SER A 248 -11.41 16.67 3.44
C SER A 248 -11.28 15.26 2.83
N PRO A 249 -12.27 14.37 3.03
CA PRO A 249 -12.32 13.06 2.36
C PRO A 249 -12.78 13.14 0.90
N ASP A 250 -13.11 14.32 0.37
CA ASP A 250 -13.75 14.46 -0.94
C ASP A 250 -12.94 13.93 -2.13
N PRO A 251 -11.60 14.12 -2.22
CA PRO A 251 -10.81 13.56 -3.32
C PRO A 251 -10.87 12.03 -3.38
N VAL A 252 -10.72 11.35 -2.23
CA VAL A 252 -10.87 9.89 -2.13
C VAL A 252 -12.30 9.47 -2.50
N ARG A 253 -13.32 10.14 -1.96
CA ARG A 253 -14.72 9.82 -2.26
C ARG A 253 -15.04 9.99 -3.73
N ARG A 254 -14.49 11.00 -4.41
CA ARG A 254 -14.64 11.19 -5.86
C ARG A 254 -14.02 10.01 -6.63
N ALA A 255 -12.79 9.62 -6.29
CA ALA A 255 -12.12 8.48 -6.91
C ALA A 255 -12.89 7.16 -6.71
N LEU A 256 -13.44 6.92 -5.51
CA LEU A 256 -14.22 5.71 -5.22
C LEU A 256 -15.60 5.71 -5.90
N ARG A 257 -16.27 6.87 -5.99
CA ARG A 257 -17.53 6.99 -6.74
C ARG A 257 -17.32 6.76 -8.23
N LEU A 258 -16.23 7.28 -8.80
CA LEU A 258 -15.83 7.00 -10.18
C LEU A 258 -15.58 5.50 -10.35
N ALA A 259 -14.80 4.87 -9.47
CA ALA A 259 -14.59 3.43 -9.53
C ALA A 259 -15.91 2.64 -9.49
N LYS A 260 -16.88 3.07 -8.67
CA LYS A 260 -18.19 2.42 -8.56
C LYS A 260 -19.08 2.64 -9.79
N SER A 261 -19.06 3.82 -10.41
CA SER A 261 -19.89 4.15 -11.58
C SER A 261 -19.50 3.37 -12.83
N LEU A 262 -18.26 2.86 -12.91
CA LEU A 262 -17.81 1.91 -13.92
C LEU A 262 -18.45 0.51 -13.78
N ALA A 263 -19.30 0.29 -12.78
CA ALA A 263 -19.96 -0.98 -12.46
C ALA A 263 -18.99 -2.19 -12.44
N PRO A 264 -17.89 -2.13 -11.66
CA PRO A 264 -16.84 -3.13 -11.70
C PRO A 264 -17.31 -4.48 -11.14
N ARG A 265 -16.78 -5.57 -11.70
CA ARG A 265 -16.91 -6.91 -11.12
C ARG A 265 -16.13 -7.04 -9.81
N VAL A 266 -15.01 -6.33 -9.71
CA VAL A 266 -14.22 -6.24 -8.49
C VAL A 266 -13.42 -4.93 -8.44
N VAL A 267 -13.30 -4.37 -7.25
CA VAL A 267 -12.34 -3.31 -6.92
C VAL A 267 -11.32 -3.88 -5.94
N THR A 268 -10.03 -3.86 -6.29
CA THR A 268 -8.94 -4.29 -5.40
C THR A 268 -8.28 -3.07 -4.77
N LEU A 269 -8.07 -3.13 -3.45
CA LEU A 269 -7.41 -2.08 -2.68
C LEU A 269 -6.26 -2.68 -1.88
N GLY A 270 -5.05 -2.15 -2.05
CA GLY A 270 -3.87 -2.48 -1.26
C GLY A 270 -3.25 -1.22 -0.68
N GLU A 271 -3.18 -1.11 0.65
CA GLU A 271 -2.70 0.09 1.34
C GLU A 271 -1.81 -0.22 2.55
N TYR A 272 -0.94 0.73 2.89
CA TYR A 272 -0.09 0.63 4.08
C TYR A 272 -0.94 0.61 5.36
N GLU A 273 -0.64 -0.30 6.28
CA GLU A 273 -1.41 -0.45 7.53
C GLU A 273 -0.81 0.41 8.66
N SER A 274 -1.16 1.69 8.68
CA SER A 274 -0.77 2.62 9.75
C SER A 274 -1.74 3.80 9.87
N ASP A 275 -2.13 4.16 11.10
CA ASP A 275 -3.01 5.30 11.37
C ASP A 275 -2.21 6.61 11.45
N LEU A 276 -1.94 7.19 10.28
CA LEU A 276 -1.21 8.45 10.13
C LEU A 276 -2.08 9.56 9.53
N ASN A 277 -3.40 9.37 9.46
CA ASN A 277 -4.28 10.34 8.83
C ASN A 277 -4.82 11.34 9.84
N ARG A 278 -5.85 10.99 10.62
CA ARG A 278 -6.60 11.98 11.41
C ARG A 278 -6.11 12.13 12.85
N ALA A 279 -5.28 11.20 13.33
CA ALA A 279 -4.79 11.19 14.70
C ALA A 279 -3.94 12.44 15.05
N GLY A 280 -3.87 12.77 16.34
CA GLY A 280 -3.01 13.85 16.85
C GLY A 280 -1.53 13.55 16.63
N PHE A 281 -0.66 14.57 16.70
CA PHE A 281 0.77 14.41 16.36
C PHE A 281 1.45 13.29 17.16
N ALA A 282 1.25 13.24 18.48
CA ALA A 282 1.87 12.22 19.33
C ALA A 282 1.43 10.79 18.97
N ASP A 283 0.15 10.61 18.65
CA ASP A 283 -0.40 9.32 18.23
C ASP A 283 0.12 8.91 16.86
N ARG A 284 0.15 9.84 15.88
CA ARG A 284 0.77 9.59 14.57
C ARG A 284 2.25 9.25 14.71
N PHE A 285 2.97 9.95 15.57
CA PHE A 285 4.39 9.69 15.81
C PHE A 285 4.60 8.29 16.37
N ALA A 286 3.80 7.88 17.36
CA ALA A 286 3.85 6.54 17.93
C ALA A 286 3.48 5.46 16.90
N ALA A 287 2.38 5.64 16.16
CA ALA A 287 1.95 4.72 15.12
C ALA A 287 2.99 4.57 14.00
N ALA A 288 3.54 5.69 13.52
CA ALA A 288 4.59 5.69 12.51
C ALA A 288 5.85 5.01 13.03
N LEU A 289 6.30 5.32 14.24
CA LEU A 289 7.54 4.74 14.80
C LEU A 289 7.41 3.23 14.89
N ALA A 290 6.25 2.78 15.32
CA ALA A 290 5.97 1.37 15.45
C ALA A 290 5.90 0.68 14.06
N TYR A 291 5.21 1.29 13.08
CA TYR A 291 5.15 0.81 11.70
C TYR A 291 6.54 0.73 11.04
N TYR A 292 7.28 1.85 11.03
CA TYR A 292 8.58 1.93 10.38
C TYR A 292 9.65 1.09 11.10
N SER A 293 9.57 0.89 12.41
CA SER A 293 10.49 -0.04 13.10
C SER A 293 10.36 -1.45 12.52
N SER A 294 9.14 -1.92 12.28
CA SER A 294 8.91 -3.22 11.64
C SER A 294 9.33 -3.23 10.17
N VAL A 295 9.12 -2.15 9.42
CA VAL A 295 9.62 -2.02 8.04
C VAL A 295 11.16 -2.09 8.01
N PHE A 296 11.86 -1.34 8.86
CA PHE A 296 13.33 -1.38 8.90
C PHE A 296 13.86 -2.75 9.32
N ASP A 297 13.24 -3.41 10.32
CA ASP A 297 13.62 -4.77 10.72
C ASP A 297 13.36 -5.80 9.60
N SER A 298 12.29 -5.62 8.81
CA SER A 298 11.95 -6.52 7.70
C SER A 298 12.93 -6.48 6.52
N LEU A 299 13.64 -5.38 6.34
CA LEU A 299 14.60 -5.18 5.27
C LEU A 299 16.00 -5.68 5.65
N GLU A 300 16.31 -5.74 6.95
CA GLU A 300 17.62 -6.10 7.47
C GLU A 300 18.13 -7.46 6.94
N PRO A 301 17.33 -8.54 6.84
CA PRO A 301 17.83 -9.83 6.36
C PRO A 301 18.31 -9.81 4.91
N ALA A 302 17.58 -9.13 4.02
CA ALA A 302 17.95 -9.05 2.59
C ALA A 302 18.97 -7.94 2.29
N LEU A 303 19.03 -6.92 3.14
CA LEU A 303 19.97 -5.80 3.06
C LEU A 303 20.98 -5.86 4.23
N ALA A 304 21.50 -7.06 4.46
CA ALA A 304 22.40 -7.37 5.58
C ALA A 304 23.77 -6.70 5.43
N ASP A 305 24.22 -6.44 4.20
CA ASP A 305 25.34 -5.53 3.97
C ASP A 305 24.91 -4.11 4.33
N ARG A 306 25.20 -3.74 5.57
CA ARG A 306 24.82 -2.46 6.13
C ARG A 306 25.54 -1.27 5.49
N ALA A 307 26.63 -1.50 4.77
CA ALA A 307 27.33 -0.49 3.99
C ALA A 307 26.76 -0.35 2.56
N SER A 308 25.78 -1.17 2.18
CA SER A 308 25.19 -1.15 0.83
C SER A 308 24.61 0.23 0.49
N PRO A 309 25.06 0.86 -0.62
CA PRO A 309 24.52 2.14 -1.05
C PRO A 309 23.05 2.05 -1.44
N ASP A 310 22.60 0.88 -1.92
CA ASP A 310 21.20 0.65 -2.30
C ASP A 310 20.28 0.65 -1.08
N ARG A 311 20.73 0.09 0.04
CA ARG A 311 20.00 0.18 1.32
C ARG A 311 19.89 1.62 1.78
N VAL A 312 21.01 2.34 1.84
CA VAL A 312 21.02 3.76 2.25
C VAL A 312 20.11 4.58 1.34
N ARG A 313 20.07 4.28 0.03
CA ARG A 313 19.18 4.93 -0.93
C ARG A 313 17.72 4.67 -0.61
N VAL A 314 17.30 3.42 -0.38
CA VAL A 314 15.91 3.09 0.02
C VAL A 314 15.55 3.74 1.35
N GLU A 315 16.38 3.56 2.38
CA GLU A 315 16.12 4.09 3.71
C GLU A 315 16.01 5.62 3.69
N ARG A 316 16.89 6.32 2.96
CA ARG A 316 16.90 7.79 2.93
C ARG A 316 15.86 8.38 1.97
N LEU A 317 15.87 7.93 0.71
CA LEU A 317 15.09 8.58 -0.33
C LEU A 317 13.64 8.10 -0.37
N LEU A 318 13.36 6.86 0.06
CA LEU A 318 12.00 6.34 0.13
C LEU A 318 11.43 6.45 1.55
N LEU A 319 12.00 5.73 2.52
CA LEU A 319 11.40 5.61 3.86
C LEU A 319 11.53 6.92 4.66
N GLY A 320 12.73 7.50 4.73
CA GLY A 320 13.02 8.73 5.46
C GLY A 320 12.21 9.92 4.94
N ARG A 321 12.00 10.01 3.62
CA ARG A 321 11.11 11.03 3.04
C ARG A 321 9.66 10.84 3.44
N LYS A 322 9.16 9.59 3.47
CA LYS A 322 7.80 9.31 3.93
C LYS A 322 7.62 9.65 5.42
N ILE A 323 8.59 9.29 6.26
CA ILE A 323 8.64 9.67 7.68
C ILE A 323 8.60 11.20 7.83
N LEU A 324 9.43 11.92 7.07
CA LEU A 324 9.46 13.38 7.09
C LEU A 324 8.15 14.02 6.60
N GLY A 325 7.53 13.46 5.56
CA GLY A 325 6.24 13.93 5.06
C GLY A 325 5.12 13.77 6.09
N ALA A 326 5.09 12.63 6.80
CA ALA A 326 4.06 12.32 7.77
C ALA A 326 4.21 13.07 9.11
N LEU A 327 5.46 13.29 9.56
CA LEU A 327 5.78 13.76 10.92
C LEU A 327 6.56 15.07 10.98
N GLY A 328 6.94 15.65 9.85
CA GLY A 328 7.73 16.86 9.77
C GLY A 328 6.98 18.14 10.15
N PRO A 329 7.46 19.31 9.69
CA PRO A 329 6.87 20.61 10.06
C PRO A 329 5.51 20.90 9.42
N ARG A 330 5.13 20.18 8.35
CA ARG A 330 3.86 20.41 7.65
C ARG A 330 2.70 19.77 8.42
N ASP A 331 1.59 20.49 8.54
CA ASP A 331 0.34 20.05 9.14
C ASP A 331 -0.84 20.51 8.27
N GLY A 332 -2.05 20.03 8.59
CA GLY A 332 -3.25 20.35 7.82
C GLY A 332 -3.13 19.94 6.35
N GLU A 333 -3.60 20.80 5.46
CA GLU A 333 -3.56 20.60 3.99
C GLU A 333 -2.14 20.48 3.42
N ASP A 334 -1.13 21.07 4.07
CA ASP A 334 0.27 20.97 3.60
C ASP A 334 0.91 19.61 3.92
N ARG A 335 0.29 18.81 4.79
CA ARG A 335 0.86 17.53 5.23
C ARG A 335 0.65 16.44 4.20
N THR A 336 1.77 15.88 3.76
CA THR A 336 1.85 14.80 2.77
C THR A 336 2.01 13.44 3.45
N GLU A 337 1.99 12.36 2.66
CA GLU A 337 2.31 10.99 3.14
C GLU A 337 1.37 10.50 4.27
N ARG A 338 0.09 10.85 4.16
CA ARG A 338 -0.97 10.30 5.02
C ARG A 338 -1.12 8.80 4.73
N MET A 339 -1.42 8.04 5.76
CA MET A 339 -1.79 6.63 5.72
C MET A 339 -2.99 6.45 6.62
N ALA A 340 -3.88 5.52 6.26
CA ALA A 340 -5.07 5.22 7.04
C ALA A 340 -5.06 3.73 7.40
N ALA A 341 -5.52 3.41 8.62
CA ALA A 341 -5.74 2.03 9.03
C ALA A 341 -6.92 1.41 8.27
N ARG A 342 -6.97 0.07 8.22
CA ARG A 342 -8.01 -0.66 7.48
C ARG A 342 -9.45 -0.27 7.81
N GLU A 343 -9.74 0.14 9.04
CA GLU A 343 -11.11 0.50 9.44
C GLU A 343 -11.54 1.85 8.83
N GLU A 344 -10.61 2.80 8.65
CA GLU A 344 -10.91 4.04 7.92
C GLU A 344 -11.11 3.76 6.43
N TRP A 345 -10.28 2.90 5.83
CA TRP A 345 -10.49 2.43 4.45
C TRP A 345 -11.83 1.73 4.28
N ARG A 346 -12.18 0.83 5.21
CA ARG A 346 -13.49 0.17 5.23
C ARG A 346 -14.63 1.18 5.18
N ALA A 347 -14.62 2.17 6.07
CA ALA A 347 -15.65 3.19 6.14
C ALA A 347 -15.75 4.03 4.85
N LEU A 348 -14.60 4.33 4.20
CA LEU A 348 -14.56 5.05 2.93
C LEU A 348 -15.12 4.22 1.76
N MET A 349 -14.81 2.93 1.71
CA MET A 349 -15.30 1.99 0.68
C MET A 349 -16.81 1.77 0.85
N GLU A 350 -17.27 1.38 2.05
CA GLU A 350 -18.69 1.16 2.35
C GLU A 350 -19.50 2.46 2.15
N GLY A 351 -18.98 3.60 2.63
CA GLY A 351 -19.59 4.91 2.43
C GLY A 351 -19.65 5.39 0.98
N SER A 352 -18.96 4.71 0.06
CA SER A 352 -19.03 4.94 -1.39
C SER A 352 -19.88 3.89 -2.13
N GLY A 353 -20.59 3.02 -1.40
CA GLY A 353 -21.48 2.01 -1.99
C GLY A 353 -20.78 0.73 -2.44
N LEU A 354 -19.55 0.49 -1.98
CA LEU A 354 -18.80 -0.74 -2.26
C LEU A 354 -18.98 -1.74 -1.12
N GLU A 355 -19.20 -3.01 -1.45
CA GLU A 355 -19.36 -4.08 -0.47
C GLU A 355 -18.12 -4.98 -0.41
N PRO A 356 -17.68 -5.43 0.77
CA PRO A 356 -16.49 -6.26 0.89
C PRO A 356 -16.69 -7.65 0.26
N VAL A 357 -15.68 -8.11 -0.47
CA VAL A 357 -15.61 -9.44 -1.08
C VAL A 357 -14.52 -10.24 -0.36
N ARG A 358 -14.84 -11.47 0.03
CA ARG A 358 -13.88 -12.37 0.68
C ARG A 358 -12.86 -12.88 -0.35
N PHE A 359 -11.58 -12.75 -0.05
CA PHE A 359 -10.55 -13.43 -0.83
C PHE A 359 -10.73 -14.95 -0.78
N SER A 360 -10.48 -15.62 -1.90
CA SER A 360 -10.54 -17.07 -1.96
C SER A 360 -9.41 -17.73 -1.18
N ASN A 361 -9.59 -19.02 -0.89
CA ASN A 361 -8.52 -19.85 -0.35
C ASN A 361 -7.31 -19.93 -1.31
N TYR A 362 -7.51 -19.76 -2.62
CA TYR A 362 -6.43 -19.72 -3.60
C TYR A 362 -5.58 -18.45 -3.44
N ALA A 363 -6.20 -17.28 -3.25
CA ALA A 363 -5.47 -16.04 -2.99
C ALA A 363 -4.61 -16.14 -1.73
N VAL A 364 -5.19 -16.67 -0.64
CA VAL A 364 -4.45 -16.91 0.61
C VAL A 364 -3.32 -17.92 0.41
N SER A 365 -3.54 -18.99 -0.34
CA SER A 365 -2.53 -20.02 -0.61
C SER A 365 -1.39 -19.50 -1.49
N GLN A 366 -1.68 -18.68 -2.50
CA GLN A 366 -0.67 -18.03 -3.32
C GLN A 366 0.20 -17.07 -2.51
N ALA A 367 -0.43 -16.27 -1.63
CA ALA A 367 0.31 -15.40 -0.73
C ALA A 367 1.24 -16.21 0.20
N LYS A 368 0.79 -17.36 0.74
CA LYS A 368 1.64 -18.26 1.54
C LYS A 368 2.79 -18.85 0.72
N LEU A 369 2.52 -19.28 -0.51
CA LEU A 369 3.54 -19.82 -1.41
C LEU A 369 4.61 -18.77 -1.76
N LEU A 370 4.21 -17.52 -2.00
CA LEU A 370 5.15 -16.41 -2.20
C LEU A 370 6.12 -16.29 -1.01
N LEU A 371 5.61 -16.36 0.22
CA LEU A 371 6.43 -16.20 1.42
C LEU A 371 7.45 -17.34 1.58
N TRP A 372 7.18 -18.53 1.06
CA TRP A 372 8.12 -19.65 1.08
C TRP A 372 9.47 -19.32 0.39
N ASN A 373 9.45 -18.41 -0.59
CA ASN A 373 10.67 -18.01 -1.32
C ASN A 373 11.62 -17.11 -0.53
N TYR A 374 11.29 -16.76 0.71
CA TYR A 374 12.08 -15.85 1.54
C TYR A 374 12.69 -16.62 2.72
N GLU A 375 14.02 -16.57 2.88
CA GLU A 375 14.75 -17.29 3.95
C GLU A 375 14.30 -16.91 5.36
N TYR A 376 13.76 -15.71 5.53
CA TYR A 376 13.22 -15.13 6.76
C TYR A 376 11.68 -15.17 6.80
N SER A 377 11.08 -16.09 6.04
CA SER A 377 9.62 -16.34 5.97
C SER A 377 8.97 -16.51 7.35
N ALA A 378 9.70 -17.05 8.34
CA ALA A 378 9.17 -17.27 9.68
C ALA A 378 8.73 -15.99 10.42
N LYS A 379 9.30 -14.83 10.06
CA LYS A 379 8.85 -13.53 10.60
C LYS A 379 7.70 -12.93 9.78
N TYR A 380 7.54 -13.30 8.52
CA TYR A 380 6.37 -12.91 7.75
C TYR A 380 5.18 -13.80 8.08
N SER A 381 4.00 -13.19 8.18
CA SER A 381 2.74 -13.92 8.36
C SER A 381 1.61 -13.25 7.62
N LEU A 382 0.56 -14.02 7.35
CA LEU A 382 -0.69 -13.48 6.82
C LEU A 382 -1.71 -13.37 7.95
N VAL A 383 -2.31 -12.20 8.08
CA VAL A 383 -3.33 -11.91 9.10
C VAL A 383 -4.66 -11.65 8.41
N GLU A 384 -5.62 -12.53 8.62
CA GLU A 384 -7.01 -12.33 8.17
C GLU A 384 -7.81 -11.56 9.22
N SER A 385 -8.47 -10.47 8.79
CA SER A 385 -9.33 -9.66 9.66
C SER A 385 -10.67 -9.33 9.00
N ALA A 386 -11.70 -9.14 9.83
CA ALA A 386 -13.03 -8.77 9.37
C ALA A 386 -13.02 -7.39 8.68
N PRO A 387 -13.91 -7.14 7.68
CA PRO A 387 -14.85 -8.11 7.12
C PRO A 387 -14.18 -9.14 6.21
N SER A 388 -13.16 -8.74 5.43
CA SER A 388 -12.47 -9.60 4.44
C SER A 388 -11.06 -9.09 4.10
N PHE A 389 -10.34 -8.51 5.06
CA PHE A 389 -8.98 -8.03 4.85
C PHE A 389 -7.95 -9.15 4.96
N LEU A 390 -6.93 -9.08 4.11
CA LEU A 390 -5.74 -9.92 4.19
C LEU A 390 -4.51 -9.03 4.32
N SER A 391 -3.84 -9.08 5.48
CA SER A 391 -2.63 -8.30 5.72
C SER A 391 -1.38 -9.16 5.67
N LEU A 392 -0.34 -8.65 5.02
CA LEU A 392 1.02 -9.12 5.21
C LEU A 392 1.61 -8.45 6.44
N ALA A 393 2.06 -9.27 7.38
CA ALA A 393 2.57 -8.85 8.67
C ALA A 393 4.03 -9.27 8.88
N TRP A 394 4.78 -8.46 9.62
CA TRP A 394 6.12 -8.76 10.12
C TRP A 394 6.09 -8.90 11.64
N ASP A 395 6.49 -10.06 12.15
CA ASP A 395 6.44 -10.42 13.58
C ASP A 395 5.06 -10.13 14.21
N GLY A 396 4.00 -10.53 13.49
CA GLY A 396 2.61 -10.32 13.89
C GLY A 396 2.06 -8.91 13.69
N ARG A 397 2.89 -7.90 13.35
CA ARG A 397 2.40 -6.55 13.00
C ARG A 397 2.04 -6.46 11.52
N PRO A 398 0.78 -6.16 11.17
CA PRO A 398 0.39 -5.83 9.80
C PRO A 398 1.19 -4.63 9.24
N LEU A 399 1.67 -4.75 8.00
CA LEU A 399 2.38 -3.68 7.28
C LEU A 399 1.65 -3.26 6.00
N LEU A 400 1.07 -4.23 5.29
CA LEU A 400 0.40 -4.01 4.03
C LEU A 400 -0.90 -4.80 4.01
N THR A 401 -2.02 -4.10 3.85
CA THR A 401 -3.35 -4.70 3.91
C THR A 401 -4.03 -4.65 2.56
N LEU A 402 -4.58 -5.79 2.14
CA LEU A 402 -5.37 -5.91 0.93
C LEU A 402 -6.84 -6.20 1.24
N SER A 403 -7.70 -5.78 0.32
CA SER A 403 -9.13 -6.07 0.29
C SER A 403 -9.67 -6.07 -1.14
N ALA A 404 -10.77 -6.79 -1.34
CA ALA A 404 -11.54 -6.79 -2.58
C ALA A 404 -12.97 -6.32 -2.29
N TRP A 405 -13.60 -5.66 -3.27
CA TRP A 405 -14.91 -5.03 -3.14
C TRP A 405 -15.73 -5.12 -4.42
N ARG A 406 -17.05 -4.91 -4.37
CA ARG A 406 -17.95 -4.90 -5.54
C ARG A 406 -19.01 -3.81 -5.48
#